data_AF-A0A9E7A3L3-F1
#
_entry.id   AF-A0A9E7A3L3-F1
#
_cell.length_a   1.000
_cell.length_b   1.000
_cell.length_c   1.000
_cell.angle_alpha   90.00
_cell.angle_beta   90.00
_cell.angle_gamma   90.00
#
_symmetry.space_group_name_H-M   'P 1'
#
loop_
_entity.id
_entity.type
_entity.pdbx_description
1 polymer ?
#
loop_
_entity_poly.entity_id
_entity_poly.type
_entity_poly.pdbx_seq_one_letter_code
_entity_poly.pdbx_strand_id
1 'polypeptide(L)'
;MLAISSDVKKIISVETDPAWIAKLLEEKLVSAAVDSKILNLMHADIGQTGKWGHPILPYDIEKIRKYPMTPWEVAGPAVDLVLIDGRFRAACLAASLLSTQETCRFALHDVSASRPSYLAALELLDVQEQVNTLVIGTRRKHLPTEAIQEALTKFSLIPA
;
A
#
# COMPACT_ATOMS: atom_id res chain seq x y z
N MET A 1 -11.00 -9.65 4.12
CA MET A 1 -12.38 -9.81 4.62
C MET A 1 -12.66 -8.99 5.88
N LEU A 2 -11.75 -8.92 6.86
CA LEU A 2 -11.96 -8.17 8.11
C LEU A 2 -12.42 -6.71 7.91
N ALA A 3 -11.80 -5.97 6.99
CA ALA A 3 -12.19 -4.58 6.71
C ALA A 3 -13.59 -4.43 6.09
N ILE A 4 -14.05 -5.40 5.30
CA ILE A 4 -15.40 -5.39 4.70
C ILE A 4 -16.46 -5.68 5.77
N SER A 5 -16.12 -6.52 6.75
CA SER A 5 -17.02 -6.92 7.83
C SER A 5 -17.00 -5.96 9.03
N SER A 6 -16.33 -4.82 8.93
CA SER A 6 -16.28 -3.78 9.98
C SER A 6 -17.10 -2.55 9.58
N ASP A 7 -17.05 -1.50 10.39
CA ASP A 7 -17.79 -0.26 10.13
C ASP A 7 -17.14 0.68 9.10
N VAL A 8 -16.08 0.24 8.41
CA VAL A 8 -15.38 1.01 7.39
C VAL A 8 -16.33 1.32 6.22
N LYS A 9 -16.48 2.61 5.90
CA LYS A 9 -17.46 3.06 4.89
C LYS A 9 -16.97 2.95 3.45
N LYS A 10 -15.65 3.04 3.24
CA LYS A 10 -15.02 2.98 1.92
C LYS A 10 -13.65 2.33 2.02
N ILE A 11 -13.38 1.39 1.14
CA ILE A 11 -12.14 0.63 1.06
C ILE A 11 -11.61 0.78 -0.37
N ILE A 12 -10.33 1.10 -0.50
CA ILE A 12 -9.60 1.05 -1.75
C ILE A 12 -8.52 0.00 -1.56
N SER A 13 -8.49 -1.01 -2.43
CA SER A 13 -7.51 -2.10 -2.38
C SER A 13 -6.84 -2.20 -3.73
N VAL A 14 -5.50 -2.29 -3.74
CA VAL A 14 -4.69 -2.33 -4.95
C VAL A 14 -3.98 -3.66 -5.02
N GLU A 15 -4.16 -4.38 -6.11
CA GLU A 15 -3.54 -5.68 -6.36
C GLU A 15 -2.85 -5.68 -7.73
N THR A 16 -1.69 -6.31 -7.79
CA THR A 16 -0.87 -6.49 -9.00
C THR A 16 -1.26 -7.73 -9.81
N ASP A 17 -1.70 -8.79 -9.13
CA ASP A 17 -2.05 -10.08 -9.73
C ASP A 17 -3.53 -10.13 -10.15
N PRO A 18 -3.85 -10.09 -11.46
CA PRO A 18 -5.22 -10.12 -11.92
C PRO A 18 -5.92 -11.46 -11.64
N ALA A 19 -5.18 -12.57 -11.54
CA ALA A 19 -5.76 -13.86 -11.18
C ALA A 19 -6.17 -13.89 -9.70
N TRP A 20 -5.41 -13.20 -8.84
CA TRP A 20 -5.81 -13.03 -7.44
C TRP A 20 -7.08 -12.16 -7.31
N ILE A 21 -7.19 -11.09 -8.09
CA ILE A 21 -8.42 -10.28 -8.15
C ILE A 21 -9.62 -11.13 -8.59
N ALA A 22 -9.47 -11.91 -9.68
CA ALA A 22 -10.53 -12.78 -10.16
C ALA A 22 -11.00 -13.75 -9.08
N LYS A 23 -10.06 -14.38 -8.38
CA LYS A 23 -10.35 -15.28 -7.25
C LYS A 23 -11.04 -14.56 -6.10
N LEU A 24 -10.62 -13.35 -5.73
CA LEU A 24 -11.27 -12.57 -4.68
C LEU A 24 -12.72 -12.26 -5.04
N LEU A 25 -13.03 -12.01 -6.31
CA LEU A 25 -14.39 -11.73 -6.77
C LEU A 25 -15.32 -12.95 -6.76
N GLU A 26 -14.79 -14.17 -6.70
CA GLU A 26 -15.59 -15.38 -6.48
C GLU A 26 -16.17 -15.44 -5.04
N GLU A 27 -15.55 -14.73 -4.09
CA GLU A 27 -16.03 -14.65 -2.71
C GLU A 27 -17.26 -13.72 -2.61
N LYS A 28 -18.39 -14.28 -2.17
CA LYS A 28 -19.67 -13.54 -2.09
C LYS A 28 -19.57 -12.22 -1.32
N LEU A 29 -18.82 -12.20 -0.22
CA LEU A 29 -18.64 -11.00 0.61
C LEU A 29 -17.89 -9.89 -0.15
N VAL A 30 -16.87 -10.27 -0.92
CA VAL A 30 -16.05 -9.32 -1.69
C VAL A 30 -16.85 -8.78 -2.87
N SER A 31 -17.49 -9.67 -3.65
CA SER A 31 -18.35 -9.27 -4.77
C SER A 31 -19.47 -8.33 -4.31
N ALA A 32 -20.17 -8.65 -3.22
CA ALA A 32 -21.21 -7.77 -2.67
C ALA A 32 -20.67 -6.40 -2.21
N ALA A 33 -19.45 -6.33 -1.69
CA ALA A 33 -18.82 -5.07 -1.29
C ALA A 33 -18.42 -4.21 -2.50
N VAL A 34 -18.00 -4.84 -3.61
CA VAL A 34 -17.71 -4.15 -4.88
C VAL A 34 -18.99 -3.62 -5.52
N ASP A 35 -20.04 -4.43 -5.55
CA ASP A 35 -21.34 -4.05 -6.12
C ASP A 35 -21.98 -2.89 -5.34
N SER A 36 -21.89 -2.93 -4.01
CA SER A 36 -22.37 -1.86 -3.12
C SER A 36 -21.43 -0.65 -3.01
N LYS A 37 -20.30 -0.63 -3.74
CA LYS A 37 -19.30 0.46 -3.76
C LYS A 37 -18.62 0.72 -2.42
N ILE A 38 -18.73 -0.20 -1.46
CA ILE A 38 -17.92 -0.19 -0.23
C ILE A 38 -16.46 -0.48 -0.57
N LEU A 39 -16.20 -1.42 -1.49
CA LEU A 39 -14.86 -1.79 -1.94
C LEU A 39 -14.61 -1.36 -3.37
N ASN A 40 -13.57 -0.55 -3.58
CA ASN A 40 -12.94 -0.35 -4.89
C ASN A 40 -11.69 -1.23 -4.98
N LEU A 41 -11.81 -2.34 -5.71
CA LEU A 41 -10.71 -3.27 -5.95
C LEU A 41 -10.03 -2.92 -7.29
N MET A 42 -8.82 -2.38 -7.21
CA MET A 42 -8.06 -1.86 -8.35
C MET A 42 -6.98 -2.85 -8.78
N HIS A 43 -6.88 -3.10 -10.08
CA HIS A 43 -5.74 -3.78 -10.67
C HIS A 43 -4.67 -2.77 -11.03
N ALA A 44 -3.47 -2.92 -10.47
CA ALA A 44 -2.29 -2.17 -10.86
C ALA A 44 -1.42 -3.04 -11.77
N ASP A 45 -1.57 -2.86 -13.08
CA ASP A 45 -0.78 -3.57 -14.08
C ASP A 45 0.69 -3.15 -13.99
N ILE A 46 1.54 -4.06 -13.52
CA ILE A 46 3.00 -3.93 -13.47
C ILE A 46 3.71 -4.90 -14.42
N GLY A 47 2.97 -5.48 -15.38
CA GLY A 47 3.43 -6.58 -16.22
C GLY A 47 3.07 -7.95 -15.63
N GLN A 48 3.76 -8.99 -16.10
CA GLN A 48 3.52 -10.36 -15.62
C GLN A 48 3.89 -10.49 -14.14
N THR A 49 3.04 -11.14 -13.37
CA THR A 49 3.25 -11.39 -11.95
C THR A 49 3.36 -12.88 -11.65
N GLY A 50 4.22 -13.21 -10.71
CA GLY A 50 4.37 -14.54 -10.13
C GLY A 50 3.70 -14.62 -8.76
N LYS A 51 4.28 -15.46 -7.88
CA LYS A 51 3.76 -15.64 -6.52
C LYS A 51 3.68 -14.29 -5.79
N TRP A 52 2.55 -14.07 -5.11
CA TRP A 52 2.30 -12.89 -4.29
C TRP A 52 2.36 -11.55 -5.06
N GLY A 53 2.04 -11.58 -6.36
CA GLY A 53 2.09 -10.38 -7.18
C GLY A 53 3.51 -9.89 -7.50
N HIS A 54 4.54 -10.72 -7.27
CA HIS A 54 5.91 -10.33 -7.56
C HIS A 54 6.12 -10.20 -9.08
N PRO A 55 6.67 -9.07 -9.59
CA PRO A 55 6.85 -8.90 -11.03
C PRO A 55 7.84 -9.93 -11.59
N ILE A 56 7.54 -10.47 -12.76
CA ILE A 56 8.40 -11.39 -13.51
C ILE A 56 9.13 -10.59 -14.59
N LEU A 57 10.43 -10.86 -14.76
CA LEU A 57 11.22 -10.25 -15.82
C LEU A 57 10.85 -10.81 -17.21
N PRO A 58 10.89 -9.98 -18.26
CA PRO A 58 11.09 -8.54 -18.22
C PRO A 58 9.82 -7.80 -17.77
N TYR A 59 9.99 -6.72 -16.99
CA TYR A 59 8.89 -5.85 -16.55
C TYR A 59 9.12 -4.40 -16.97
N ASP A 60 8.03 -3.63 -17.03
CA ASP A 60 8.04 -2.20 -17.34
C ASP A 60 8.31 -1.38 -16.07
N ILE A 61 9.48 -0.73 -16.03
CA ILE A 61 9.92 0.10 -14.90
C ILE A 61 8.97 1.26 -14.65
N GLU A 62 8.39 1.85 -15.71
CA GLU A 62 7.47 2.98 -15.56
C GLU A 62 6.15 2.54 -14.96
N LYS A 63 5.67 1.33 -15.30
CA LYS A 63 4.51 0.74 -14.62
C LYS A 63 4.78 0.47 -13.14
N ILE A 64 5.95 -0.09 -12.82
CA ILE A 64 6.35 -0.32 -11.42
C ILE A 64 6.38 0.99 -10.63
N ARG A 65 6.97 2.06 -11.20
CA ARG A 65 7.05 3.37 -10.53
C ARG A 65 5.68 3.99 -10.28
N LYS A 66 4.69 3.68 -11.09
CA LYS A 66 3.30 4.15 -10.92
C LYS A 66 2.52 3.36 -9.88
N TYR A 67 2.89 2.11 -9.58
CA TYR A 67 2.17 1.26 -8.64
C TYR A 67 1.88 1.92 -7.27
N PRO A 68 2.84 2.57 -6.59
CA PRO A 68 2.57 3.25 -5.32
C PRO A 68 1.56 4.40 -5.43
N MET A 69 1.40 4.96 -6.64
CA MET A 69 0.52 6.09 -6.93
C MET A 69 -0.90 5.69 -7.33
N THR A 70 -1.10 4.45 -7.79
CA THR A 70 -2.40 3.93 -8.26
C THR A 70 -3.59 4.21 -7.33
N PRO A 71 -3.54 3.99 -6.00
CA PRO A 71 -4.72 4.24 -5.16
C PRO A 71 -5.12 5.72 -5.12
N TRP A 72 -4.17 6.64 -5.35
CA TRP A 72 -4.35 8.08 -5.24
C TRP A 72 -4.98 8.72 -6.49
N GLU A 73 -5.22 7.94 -7.54
CA GLU A 73 -6.04 8.38 -8.69
C GLU A 73 -7.52 8.55 -8.32
N VAL A 74 -7.96 7.82 -7.29
CA VAL A 74 -9.37 7.78 -6.84
C VAL A 74 -9.54 8.06 -5.34
N ALA A 75 -8.48 7.90 -4.55
CA ALA A 75 -8.44 8.33 -3.17
C ALA A 75 -8.25 9.85 -3.08
N GLY A 76 -8.83 10.46 -2.05
CA GLY A 76 -8.53 11.84 -1.66
C GLY A 76 -7.64 11.89 -0.43
N PRO A 77 -7.19 13.08 0.00
CA PRO A 77 -6.31 13.23 1.15
C PRO A 77 -6.94 12.87 2.50
N ALA A 78 -8.26 12.71 2.55
CA ALA A 78 -9.04 12.37 3.74
C ALA A 78 -9.07 10.87 4.06
N VAL A 79 -8.05 10.10 3.62
CA VAL A 79 -7.89 8.70 4.03
C VAL A 79 -7.45 8.66 5.49
N ASP A 80 -8.18 7.89 6.32
CA ASP A 80 -7.91 7.79 7.76
C ASP A 80 -6.81 6.75 8.10
N LEU A 81 -6.68 5.71 7.27
CA LEU A 81 -5.78 4.58 7.50
C LEU A 81 -5.28 4.01 6.18
N VAL A 82 -3.97 3.75 6.10
CA VAL A 82 -3.34 2.99 5.02
C VAL A 82 -2.70 1.72 5.57
N LEU A 83 -3.14 0.56 5.09
CA LEU A 83 -2.46 -0.73 5.31
C LEU A 83 -1.52 -1.03 4.14
N ILE A 84 -0.25 -1.24 4.45
CA ILE A 84 0.81 -1.53 3.48
C ILE A 84 1.25 -2.98 3.66
N ASP A 85 0.64 -3.85 2.85
CA ASP A 85 0.89 -5.29 2.86
C ASP A 85 1.05 -5.87 1.43
N GLY A 86 1.33 -5.00 0.46
CA GLY A 86 1.48 -5.38 -0.94
C GLY A 86 2.94 -5.49 -1.38
N ARG A 87 3.17 -5.11 -2.63
CA ARG A 87 4.51 -4.97 -3.22
C ARG A 87 5.06 -3.56 -2.97
N PHE A 88 6.36 -3.37 -3.19
CA PHE A 88 7.04 -2.06 -3.10
C PHE A 88 6.69 -1.28 -1.83
N ARG A 89 6.64 -1.97 -0.68
CA ARG A 89 6.01 -1.45 0.55
C ARG A 89 6.60 -0.12 1.03
N ALA A 90 7.92 0.01 0.99
CA ALA A 90 8.60 1.25 1.36
C ALA A 90 8.25 2.43 0.42
N ALA A 91 8.10 2.17 -0.88
CA ALA A 91 7.64 3.17 -1.84
C ALA A 91 6.16 3.51 -1.63
N CYS A 92 5.31 2.53 -1.33
CA CYS A 92 3.91 2.75 -0.98
C CYS A 92 3.77 3.63 0.26
N LEU A 93 4.62 3.45 1.28
CA LEU A 93 4.63 4.31 2.46
C LEU A 93 4.93 5.76 2.08
N ALA A 94 6.00 5.98 1.32
CA ALA A 94 6.38 7.33 0.89
C ALA A 94 5.29 7.98 0.01
N ALA A 95 4.74 7.26 -0.96
CA ALA A 95 3.63 7.75 -1.79
C ALA A 95 2.41 8.12 -0.93
N SER A 96 2.07 7.28 0.04
CA SER A 96 0.93 7.54 0.92
C SER A 96 1.13 8.81 1.76
N LEU A 97 2.33 9.02 2.30
CA LEU A 97 2.65 10.23 3.07
C LEU A 97 2.56 11.53 2.25
N LEU A 98 2.78 11.46 0.93
CA LEU A 98 2.58 12.60 0.01
C LEU A 98 1.10 12.87 -0.27
N SER A 99 0.25 11.86 -0.14
CA SER A 99 -1.13 11.91 -0.61
C SER A 99 -2.17 12.02 0.50
N THR A 100 -1.78 11.88 1.78
CA THR A 100 -2.70 11.93 2.92
C THR A 100 -2.44 13.12 3.85
N GLN A 101 -3.42 13.43 4.68
CA GLN A 101 -3.27 14.35 5.82
C GLN A 101 -2.33 13.77 6.89
N GLU A 102 -1.78 14.64 7.74
CA GLU A 102 -0.88 14.24 8.85
C GLU A 102 -1.56 13.33 9.89
N THR A 103 -2.90 13.38 9.98
CA THR A 103 -3.72 12.56 10.88
C THR A 103 -3.90 11.12 10.41
N CYS A 104 -3.56 10.81 9.15
CA CYS A 104 -3.66 9.45 8.62
C CYS A 104 -2.74 8.51 9.38
N ARG A 105 -3.27 7.34 9.74
CA ARG A 105 -2.50 6.26 10.36
C ARG A 105 -1.94 5.33 9.29
N PHE A 106 -0.77 4.76 9.55
CA PHE A 106 -0.11 3.80 8.68
C PHE A 106 0.10 2.50 9.43
N ALA A 107 -0.25 1.39 8.79
CA ALA A 107 0.03 0.05 9.27
C ALA A 107 0.93 -0.64 8.24
N LEU A 108 2.18 -0.95 8.62
CA LEU A 108 3.15 -1.61 7.75
C LEU A 108 3.40 -3.03 8.26
N HIS A 109 3.10 -4.03 7.43
CA HIS A 109 3.26 -5.44 7.80
C HIS A 109 4.65 -5.99 7.41
N ASP A 110 5.03 -7.13 7.99
CA ASP A 110 6.31 -7.85 7.77
C ASP A 110 7.58 -7.04 8.06
N VAL A 111 7.51 -6.06 8.96
CA VAL A 111 8.69 -5.35 9.43
C VAL A 111 9.56 -6.30 10.25
N SER A 112 10.80 -6.50 9.80
CA SER A 112 11.78 -7.35 10.47
C SER A 112 13.21 -7.00 10.05
N ALA A 113 14.20 -7.50 10.79
CA ALA A 113 15.62 -7.29 10.50
C ALA A 113 16.05 -7.79 9.10
N SER A 114 15.35 -8.78 8.52
CA SER A 114 15.60 -9.27 7.16
C SER A 114 15.03 -8.36 6.06
N ARG A 115 14.35 -7.26 6.43
CA ARG A 115 13.74 -6.28 5.53
C ARG A 115 14.31 -4.87 5.77
N PRO A 116 15.59 -4.63 5.45
CA PRO A 116 16.25 -3.35 5.77
C PRO A 116 15.59 -2.14 5.08
N SER A 117 15.00 -2.32 3.89
CA SER A 117 14.26 -1.26 3.22
C SER A 117 13.02 -0.82 4.01
N TYR A 118 12.37 -1.73 4.74
CA TYR A 118 11.18 -1.39 5.54
C TYR A 118 11.60 -0.64 6.80
N LEU A 119 12.69 -1.09 7.45
CA LEU A 119 13.26 -0.39 8.59
C LEU A 119 13.67 1.04 8.23
N ALA A 120 14.31 1.23 7.08
CA ALA A 120 14.64 2.56 6.58
C ALA A 120 13.38 3.41 6.29
N ALA A 121 12.30 2.80 5.78
CA ALA A 121 11.05 3.52 5.52
C ALA A 121 10.33 3.94 6.81
N LEU A 122 10.52 3.21 7.92
CA LEU A 122 9.97 3.59 9.23
C LEU A 122 10.56 4.90 9.78
N GLU A 123 11.70 5.36 9.27
CA GLU A 123 12.24 6.68 9.61
C GLU A 123 11.33 7.84 9.15
N LEU A 124 10.36 7.58 8.26
CA LEU A 124 9.34 8.55 7.86
C LEU A 124 8.16 8.63 8.84
N LEU A 125 8.08 7.69 9.78
CA LEU A 125 6.99 7.59 10.74
C LEU A 125 7.42 7.99 12.15
N ASP A 126 6.45 8.48 12.90
CA ASP A 126 6.44 8.42 14.36
C ASP A 126 5.77 7.10 14.75
N VAL A 127 6.59 6.10 15.10
CA VAL A 127 6.11 4.74 15.41
C VAL A 127 5.45 4.75 16.77
N GLN A 128 4.19 4.34 16.82
CA GLN A 128 3.36 4.35 18.02
C GLN A 128 3.29 2.97 18.67
N GLU A 129 3.21 1.92 17.86
CA GLU A 129 3.02 0.55 18.35
C GLU A 129 3.63 -0.45 17.37
N GLN A 130 4.11 -1.58 17.90
CA GLN A 130 4.49 -2.73 17.11
C GLN A 130 4.01 -4.01 17.78
N VAL A 131 3.25 -4.82 17.04
CA VAL A 131 2.83 -6.16 17.45
C VAL A 131 3.38 -7.16 16.46
N ASN A 132 4.29 -8.02 16.92
CA ASN A 132 5.07 -8.91 16.07
C ASN A 132 5.78 -8.10 14.94
N THR A 133 5.42 -8.34 13.69
CA THR A 133 5.98 -7.66 12.51
C THR A 133 5.08 -6.57 11.95
N LEU A 134 3.93 -6.29 12.59
CA LEU A 134 3.04 -5.19 12.22
C LEU A 134 3.41 -3.94 13.01
N VAL A 135 3.77 -2.88 12.29
CA VAL A 135 4.10 -1.57 12.87
C VAL A 135 2.99 -0.58 12.55
N ILE A 136 2.57 0.17 13.56
CA ILE A 136 1.59 1.26 13.44
C ILE A 136 2.25 2.58 13.78
N GLY A 137 2.01 3.60 12.96
CA GLY A 137 2.51 4.94 13.21
C GLY A 137 1.75 6.01 12.44
N THR A 138 2.12 7.26 12.70
CA THR A 138 1.66 8.45 11.96
C THR A 138 2.84 9.10 11.26
N ARG A 139 2.58 10.06 10.37
CA ARG A 139 3.65 10.85 9.76
C ARG A 139 4.55 11.47 10.83
N ARG A 140 5.87 11.39 10.67
CA ARG A 140 6.81 12.09 11.55
C ARG A 140 6.60 13.60 11.45
N LYS A 141 6.56 14.28 12.61
CA LYS A 141 6.42 15.75 12.66
C LYS A 141 7.57 16.45 11.94
N HIS A 142 7.26 17.56 11.28
CA HIS A 142 8.25 18.37 10.54
C HIS A 142 9.03 17.61 9.47
N LEU A 143 8.49 16.49 8.95
CA LEU A 143 9.10 15.74 7.86
C LEU A 143 8.98 16.52 6.54
N PRO A 144 10.11 17.00 5.96
CA PRO A 144 10.08 17.77 4.72
C PRO A 144 9.54 16.93 3.57
N THR A 145 8.79 17.57 2.67
CA THR A 145 8.21 16.90 1.50
C THR A 145 9.31 16.31 0.61
N GLU A 146 10.44 16.98 0.50
CA GLU A 146 11.62 16.56 -0.27
C GLU A 146 12.16 15.22 0.23
N ALA A 147 12.25 15.03 1.54
CA ALA A 147 12.71 13.77 2.13
C ALA A 147 11.77 12.60 1.79
N ILE A 148 10.46 12.86 1.70
CA ILE A 148 9.48 11.84 1.30
C ILE A 148 9.61 11.51 -0.19
N GLN A 149 9.82 12.51 -1.04
CA GLN A 149 10.05 12.33 -2.49
C GLN A 149 11.34 11.56 -2.78
N GLU A 150 12.42 11.86 -2.04
CA GLU A 150 13.68 11.12 -2.09
C GLU A 150 13.46 9.66 -1.69
N ALA A 151 12.72 9.41 -0.60
CA ALA A 151 12.39 8.05 -0.18
C ALA A 151 11.57 7.30 -1.24
N LEU A 152 10.56 7.94 -1.83
CA LEU A 152 9.77 7.35 -2.92
C LEU A 152 10.66 6.94 -4.10
N THR A 153 11.57 7.83 -4.51
CA THR A 153 12.51 7.56 -5.60
C THR A 153 13.45 6.40 -5.25
N LYS A 154 14.05 6.44 -4.05
CA LYS A 154 14.97 5.42 -3.53
C LYS A 154 14.35 4.03 -3.47
N PHE A 155 13.09 3.93 -3.08
CA PHE A 155 12.41 2.64 -2.87
C PHE A 155 11.60 2.15 -4.08
N SER A 156 11.45 2.98 -5.12
CA SER A 156 10.56 2.74 -6.26
C SER A 156 10.73 1.39 -6.97
N LEU A 157 11.93 0.82 -6.95
CA LEU A 157 12.27 -0.45 -7.62
C LEU A 157 12.68 -1.56 -6.64
N ILE A 158 12.41 -1.40 -5.34
CA ILE A 158 12.72 -2.41 -4.33
C ILE A 158 11.45 -3.22 -4.05
N PRO A 159 11.29 -4.42 -4.66
CA PRO A 159 10.17 -5.27 -4.34
C PRO A 159 10.30 -5.76 -2.88
N ALA A 160 9.14 -6.09 -2.32
CA ALA A 160 8.99 -6.57 -0.95
C ALA A 160 9.35 -8.07 -0.79
#